data_AF-A0A1D7U2H3-F1
#
_entry.id   AF-A0A1D7U2H3-F1
#
_cell.length_a   1.000
_cell.length_b   1.000
_cell.length_c   1.000
_cell.angle_alpha   90.00
_cell.angle_beta   90.00
_cell.angle_gamma   90.00
#
_symmetry.space_group_name_H-M   'P 1'
#
loop_
_entity.id
_entity.type
_entity.pdbx_description
1 polymer ?
#
loop_
_entity_poly.entity_id
_entity_poly.type
_entity_poly.pdbx_seq_one_letter_code
_entity_poly.pdbx_strand_id
1 'polypeptide(L)'
;MGGMISAARFLANRLGAPDPRIRAEAAKSIARAIKEGDSVVKSAFLDWIASRELESEAASSLAIILAFDLGAYFTPAEVDAVNGAPSILSQILMGQVFPGQDLRGRRLGYAPLDAKPDDDLATYFNSKDRQFIAPIFTTNLRGLGRGGEMLLDRWRTEWCWLQATRREPFSDLPRVLWGNAPLSNYVDFQARQTEMFLSAYLRALAFGAEQLGLPVGRAKDLALDGLALNAGLGVVEPLARPSWSVGVSIALLKGDGAICAQALWAAAQASAPEGHVAISLRTIDHNELGYSDITIFRTLHADDKQPKTGPCEQEFSPSGILVRGVVGGLTGTPDSITRLGKEPVMALSTCLHPTHYGRLHMDFFPNGIQLAHPDLLGAGIIIADQDGIHFVDQDVRLSTWRYWNADWQPTRDRHLRRLGGLITTVNEARLSAYLTHRGAPTGLYCEIAQGVRGATYEDLTRNVEHLWL
;
A
#
# COMPACT_ATOMS: atom_id res chain seq x y z
N MET A 1 15.15 35.09 -4.31
CA MET A 1 16.04 33.92 -4.14
C MET A 1 15.90 33.27 -2.75
N GLY A 2 15.97 34.03 -1.64
CA GLY A 2 15.81 33.47 -0.27
C GLY A 2 14.48 32.77 0.03
N GLY A 3 13.35 33.24 -0.53
CA GLY A 3 12.05 32.58 -0.36
C GLY A 3 11.92 31.22 -1.06
N MET A 4 12.56 31.02 -2.22
CA MET A 4 12.51 29.76 -2.96
C MET A 4 13.33 28.65 -2.30
N ILE A 5 14.49 29.00 -1.71
CA ILE A 5 15.31 28.07 -0.92
C ILE A 5 14.55 27.61 0.33
N SER A 6 13.74 28.50 0.94
CA SER A 6 12.89 28.17 2.08
C SER A 6 11.76 27.21 1.70
N ALA A 7 11.12 27.40 0.54
CA ALA A 7 10.05 26.52 0.05
C ALA A 7 10.54 25.11 -0.31
N ALA A 8 11.68 25.00 -1.02
CA ALA A 8 12.26 23.71 -1.38
C ALA A 8 12.68 22.88 -0.16
N ARG A 9 13.31 23.53 0.84
CA ARG A 9 13.65 22.88 2.11
C ARG A 9 12.42 22.50 2.92
N PHE A 10 11.40 23.35 2.94
CA PHE A 10 10.12 23.02 3.58
C PHE A 10 9.52 21.76 2.96
N LEU A 11 9.49 21.66 1.63
CA LEU A 11 8.97 20.50 0.92
C LEU A 11 9.78 19.23 1.23
N ALA A 12 11.11 19.31 1.19
CA ALA A 12 11.99 18.19 1.56
C ALA A 12 11.75 17.72 3.01
N ASN A 13 11.59 18.65 3.96
CA ASN A 13 11.30 18.32 5.35
C ASN A 13 9.97 17.58 5.53
N ARG A 14 8.98 17.75 4.64
CA ARG A 14 7.71 17.02 4.69
C ARG A 14 7.86 15.52 4.42
N LEU A 15 8.98 15.08 3.83
CA LEU A 15 9.32 13.66 3.74
C LEU A 15 9.55 12.99 5.11
N GLY A 16 9.79 13.79 6.16
CA GLY A 16 9.91 13.33 7.55
C GLY A 16 8.62 13.43 8.37
N ALA A 17 7.50 13.88 7.79
CA ALA A 17 6.23 13.97 8.51
C ALA A 17 5.77 12.58 8.99
N PRO A 18 5.07 12.44 10.13
CA PRO A 18 4.58 11.13 10.58
C PRO A 18 3.40 10.60 9.78
N ASP A 19 2.68 11.48 9.09
CA ASP A 19 1.57 11.10 8.23
C ASP A 19 2.09 10.50 6.92
N PRO A 20 1.80 9.23 6.60
CA PRO A 20 2.29 8.60 5.38
C PRO A 20 1.83 9.32 4.11
N ARG A 21 0.62 9.90 4.11
CA ARG A 21 0.09 10.64 2.97
C ARG A 21 0.80 11.97 2.78
N ILE A 22 1.08 12.74 3.84
CA ILE A 22 1.88 13.98 3.72
C ILE A 22 3.24 13.67 3.09
N ARG A 23 3.89 12.58 3.50
CA ARG A 23 5.17 12.14 2.92
C ARG A 23 5.03 11.76 1.45
N ALA A 24 3.97 11.02 1.09
CA ALA A 24 3.70 10.62 -0.29
C ALA A 24 3.45 11.83 -1.21
N GLU A 25 2.64 12.79 -0.78
CA GLU A 25 2.38 14.03 -1.53
C GLU A 25 3.64 14.91 -1.67
N ALA A 26 4.46 14.97 -0.62
CA ALA A 26 5.75 15.65 -0.68
C ALA A 26 6.69 14.96 -1.68
N ALA A 27 6.77 13.63 -1.66
CA ALA A 27 7.57 12.86 -2.61
C ALA A 27 7.13 13.07 -4.07
N LYS A 28 5.81 13.06 -4.33
CA LYS A 28 5.21 13.37 -5.64
C LYS A 28 5.58 14.77 -6.13
N SER A 29 5.45 15.76 -5.24
CA SER A 29 5.75 17.16 -5.57
C SER A 29 7.24 17.37 -5.85
N ILE A 30 8.12 16.74 -5.07
CA ILE A 30 9.58 16.76 -5.30
C ILE A 30 9.91 16.10 -6.63
N ALA A 31 9.34 14.93 -6.91
CA ALA A 31 9.56 14.20 -8.15
C ALA A 31 9.13 15.02 -9.38
N ARG A 32 7.95 15.66 -9.32
CA ARG A 32 7.47 16.55 -10.39
C ARG A 32 8.43 17.71 -10.64
N ALA A 33 8.83 18.42 -9.59
CA ALA A 33 9.76 19.55 -9.70
C ALA A 33 11.13 19.14 -10.26
N ILE A 34 11.67 17.99 -9.87
CA ILE A 34 12.93 17.46 -10.42
C ILE A 34 12.78 17.14 -11.91
N LYS A 35 11.66 16.52 -12.32
CA LYS A 35 11.37 16.23 -13.74
C LYS A 35 11.22 17.50 -14.59
N GLU A 36 10.70 18.57 -13.99
CA GLU A 36 10.57 19.89 -14.61
C GLU A 36 11.92 20.67 -14.64
N GLY A 37 12.99 20.12 -14.06
CA GLY A 37 14.32 20.71 -14.08
C GLY A 37 14.62 21.69 -12.93
N ASP A 38 13.84 21.67 -11.85
CA ASP A 38 14.09 22.52 -10.68
C ASP A 38 15.34 22.05 -9.91
N SER A 39 16.47 22.72 -10.17
CA SER A 39 17.74 22.42 -9.51
C SER A 39 17.75 22.73 -8.02
N VAL A 40 16.91 23.67 -7.55
CA VAL A 40 16.82 24.04 -6.13
C VAL A 40 16.14 22.93 -5.35
N VAL A 41 15.04 22.37 -5.88
CA VAL A 41 14.38 21.20 -5.29
C VAL A 41 15.26 19.96 -5.36
N LYS A 42 15.95 19.71 -6.49
CA LYS A 42 16.93 18.61 -6.59
C LYS A 42 18.01 18.71 -5.51
N SER A 43 18.60 19.91 -5.33
CA SER A 43 19.62 20.14 -4.30
C SER A 43 19.06 19.96 -2.88
N ALA A 44 17.88 20.51 -2.59
CA ALA A 44 17.25 20.37 -1.28
C ALA A 44 16.90 18.91 -0.96
N PHE A 45 16.53 18.12 -1.98
CA PHE A 45 16.31 16.69 -1.82
C PHE A 45 17.62 15.96 -1.51
N LEU A 46 18.71 16.22 -2.24
CA LEU A 46 20.02 15.63 -1.94
C LEU A 46 20.53 16.02 -0.54
N ASP A 47 20.38 17.28 -0.13
CA ASP A 47 20.71 17.74 1.23
C ASP A 47 19.91 16.97 2.29
N TRP A 48 18.62 16.72 2.02
CA TRP A 48 17.77 15.94 2.91
C TRP A 48 18.20 14.48 3.01
N ILE A 49 18.61 13.86 1.89
CA ILE A 49 19.16 12.49 1.87
C ILE A 49 20.46 12.44 2.70
N ALA A 50 21.37 13.39 2.46
CA ALA A 50 22.65 13.47 3.15
C ALA A 50 22.49 13.62 4.67
N SER A 51 21.40 14.23 5.13
CA SER A 51 21.10 14.38 6.55
C SER A 51 20.45 13.14 7.18
N ARG A 52 20.18 12.07 6.42
CA ARG A 52 19.56 10.85 6.95
C ARG A 52 20.61 9.98 7.62
N GLU A 53 20.29 9.54 8.82
CA GLU A 53 21.22 8.78 9.67
C GLU A 53 20.79 7.33 9.91
N LEU A 54 19.56 7.01 9.50
CA LEU A 54 18.92 5.72 9.69
C LEU A 54 18.77 4.98 8.36
N GLU A 55 19.01 3.68 8.38
CA GLU A 55 18.98 2.79 7.22
C GLU A 55 17.63 2.82 6.47
N SER A 56 16.52 2.95 7.21
CA SER A 56 15.17 3.03 6.64
C SER A 56 14.89 4.36 5.95
N GLU A 57 15.46 5.47 6.45
CA GLU A 57 15.31 6.79 5.84
C GLU A 57 16.10 6.89 4.53
N ALA A 58 17.34 6.38 4.53
CA ALA A 58 18.16 6.28 3.32
C ALA A 58 17.46 5.40 2.27
N ALA A 59 16.93 4.25 2.66
CA ALA A 59 16.14 3.40 1.77
C ALA A 59 14.87 4.09 1.27
N SER A 60 14.21 4.90 2.10
CA SER A 60 13.00 5.65 1.69
C SER A 60 13.29 6.66 0.59
N SER A 61 14.45 7.32 0.65
CA SER A 61 14.92 8.25 -0.38
C SER A 61 15.09 7.56 -1.73
N LEU A 62 15.72 6.38 -1.71
CA LEU A 62 15.92 5.57 -2.91
C LEU A 62 14.60 5.01 -3.45
N ALA A 63 13.66 4.67 -2.57
CA ALA A 63 12.32 4.25 -2.97
C ALA A 63 11.57 5.38 -3.68
N ILE A 64 11.76 6.65 -3.29
CA ILE A 64 11.22 7.81 -4.02
C ILE A 64 11.84 7.90 -5.41
N ILE A 65 13.17 7.81 -5.51
CA ILE A 65 13.88 7.87 -6.80
C ILE A 65 13.39 6.76 -7.74
N LEU A 66 13.26 5.54 -7.23
CA LEU A 66 12.74 4.41 -7.99
C LEU A 66 11.27 4.59 -8.37
N ALA A 67 10.42 4.99 -7.42
CA ALA A 67 8.98 5.01 -7.62
C ALA A 67 8.48 6.08 -8.58
N PHE A 68 9.25 7.15 -8.75
CA PHE A 68 8.93 8.19 -9.70
C PHE A 68 9.85 8.19 -10.91
N ASP A 69 10.62 7.13 -11.14
CA ASP A 69 11.54 7.02 -12.28
C ASP A 69 12.48 8.24 -12.40
N LEU A 70 13.10 8.60 -11.28
CA LEU A 70 14.03 9.72 -11.20
C LEU A 70 15.48 9.31 -11.51
N GLY A 71 15.74 8.04 -11.84
CA GLY A 71 17.09 7.53 -12.11
C GLY A 71 17.84 8.30 -13.20
N ALA A 72 17.13 8.80 -14.22
CA ALA A 72 17.72 9.63 -15.29
C ALA A 72 18.16 11.03 -14.83
N TYR A 73 17.72 11.49 -13.65
CA TYR A 73 17.98 12.84 -13.13
C TYR A 73 19.12 12.88 -12.13
N PHE A 74 19.67 11.71 -11.76
CA PHE A 74 20.76 11.56 -10.82
C PHE A 74 21.84 10.66 -11.43
N THR A 75 23.09 10.88 -11.05
CA THR A 75 24.15 9.90 -11.30
C THR A 75 24.24 8.90 -10.13
N PRO A 76 24.71 7.67 -10.36
CA PRO A 76 24.97 6.73 -9.27
C PRO A 76 25.89 7.33 -8.21
N ALA A 77 26.93 8.06 -8.62
CA ALA A 77 27.90 8.69 -7.73
C ALA A 77 27.29 9.81 -6.86
N GLU A 78 26.39 10.62 -7.43
CA GLU A 78 25.67 11.67 -6.68
C GLU A 78 24.86 11.06 -5.53
N VAL A 79 24.12 9.98 -5.80
CA VAL A 79 23.26 9.32 -4.80
C VAL A 79 24.08 8.49 -3.81
N ASP A 80 25.14 7.84 -4.29
CA ASP A 80 26.09 7.06 -3.48
C ASP A 80 26.74 7.94 -2.41
N ALA A 81 27.24 9.12 -2.80
CA ALA A 81 27.95 10.05 -1.93
C ALA A 81 27.09 10.59 -0.77
N VAL A 82 25.78 10.69 -0.95
CA VAL A 82 24.85 11.21 0.08
C VAL A 82 24.15 10.10 0.88
N ASN A 83 24.33 8.82 0.52
CA ASN A 83 23.71 7.69 1.21
C ASN A 83 24.53 7.28 2.45
N GLY A 84 24.34 8.01 3.56
CA GLY A 84 25.09 7.84 4.80
C GLY A 84 24.78 6.58 5.63
N ALA A 85 23.69 5.86 5.32
CA ALA A 85 23.23 4.70 6.10
C ALA A 85 22.88 3.51 5.17
N PRO A 86 23.88 2.81 4.59
CA PRO A 86 23.63 1.70 3.69
C PRO A 86 23.00 0.49 4.41
N SER A 87 22.02 -0.11 3.75
CA SER A 87 21.29 -1.30 4.17
C SER A 87 21.06 -2.27 3.01
N ILE A 88 20.66 -3.52 3.31
CA ILE A 88 20.25 -4.49 2.29
C ILE A 88 19.19 -3.88 1.37
N LEU A 89 18.18 -3.21 1.94
CA LEU A 89 17.11 -2.57 1.17
C LEU A 89 17.66 -1.45 0.27
N SER A 90 18.54 -0.59 0.79
CA SER A 90 19.15 0.47 -0.02
C SER A 90 19.98 -0.08 -1.19
N GLN A 91 20.64 -1.24 -1.00
CA GLN A 91 21.39 -1.88 -2.08
C GLN A 91 20.47 -2.47 -3.15
N ILE A 92 19.35 -3.08 -2.74
CA ILE A 92 18.31 -3.55 -3.70
C ILE A 92 17.81 -2.37 -4.53
N LEU A 93 17.44 -1.27 -3.87
CA LEU A 93 16.89 -0.09 -4.54
C LEU A 93 17.91 0.59 -5.46
N MET A 94 19.16 0.77 -5.01
CA MET A 94 20.24 1.30 -5.85
C MET A 94 20.46 0.43 -7.10
N GLY A 95 20.45 -0.90 -6.96
CA GLY A 95 20.62 -1.81 -8.09
C GLY A 95 19.45 -1.79 -9.08
N GLN A 96 18.25 -1.40 -8.63
CA GLN A 96 17.07 -1.22 -9.49
C GLN A 96 17.06 0.16 -10.16
N VAL A 97 17.43 1.22 -9.44
CA VAL A 97 17.52 2.58 -10.00
C VAL A 97 18.67 2.71 -10.99
N PHE A 98 19.82 2.10 -10.69
CA PHE A 98 21.04 2.18 -11.49
C PHE A 98 21.55 0.77 -11.85
N PRO A 99 20.94 0.10 -12.85
CA PRO A 99 21.36 -1.23 -13.28
C PRO A 99 22.85 -1.26 -13.67
N GLY A 100 23.55 -2.32 -13.26
CA GLY A 100 24.97 -2.53 -13.59
C GLY A 100 25.98 -1.97 -12.59
N GLN A 101 25.53 -1.27 -11.54
CA GLN A 101 26.39 -0.88 -10.42
C GLN A 101 26.72 -2.09 -9.54
N ASP A 102 28.00 -2.36 -9.30
CA ASP A 102 28.40 -3.38 -8.34
C ASP A 102 28.36 -2.81 -6.92
N LEU A 103 27.31 -3.14 -6.19
CA LEU A 103 27.12 -2.73 -4.80
C LEU A 103 27.69 -3.77 -3.82
N ARG A 104 28.27 -4.86 -4.34
CA ARG A 104 28.91 -5.91 -3.53
C ARG A 104 30.17 -5.34 -2.87
N GLY A 105 30.22 -5.40 -1.54
CA GLY A 105 31.37 -4.92 -0.76
C GLY A 105 31.08 -3.68 0.09
N ARG A 106 29.91 -3.04 -0.04
CA ARG A 106 29.49 -2.05 0.95
C ARG A 106 29.25 -2.73 2.29
N ARG A 107 30.05 -2.37 3.29
CA ARG A 107 29.88 -2.85 4.66
C ARG A 107 28.55 -2.36 5.21
N LEU A 108 27.68 -3.30 5.56
CA LEU A 108 26.43 -3.00 6.22
C LEU A 108 26.67 -2.79 7.72
N GLY A 109 25.95 -1.85 8.31
CA GLY A 109 26.03 -1.58 9.74
C GLY A 109 25.19 -2.58 10.55
N TYR A 110 25.73 -3.03 11.67
CA TYR A 110 24.99 -3.69 12.77
C TYR A 110 25.75 -3.48 14.08
N ALA A 111 25.08 -3.66 15.21
CA ALA A 111 25.69 -3.51 16.53
C ALA A 111 26.87 -4.48 16.74
N PRO A 112 27.77 -4.24 17.71
CA PRO A 112 28.78 -5.22 18.10
C PRO A 112 28.19 -6.61 18.40
N LEU A 113 29.00 -7.67 18.25
CA LEU A 113 28.55 -9.05 18.49
C LEU A 113 28.20 -9.31 19.96
N ASP A 114 28.87 -8.58 20.86
CA ASP A 114 28.70 -8.62 22.31
C ASP A 114 27.71 -7.57 22.84
N ALA A 115 27.08 -6.79 21.95
CA ALA A 115 26.06 -5.83 22.35
C ALA A 115 24.90 -6.57 23.03
N LYS A 116 24.55 -6.10 24.23
CA LYS A 116 23.40 -6.61 24.99
C LYS A 116 22.34 -5.51 25.08
N PRO A 117 21.05 -5.87 24.93
CA PRO A 117 19.99 -4.92 25.16
C PRO A 117 19.98 -4.51 26.64
N ASP A 118 19.78 -3.23 26.90
CA ASP A 118 19.42 -2.72 28.22
C ASP A 118 18.02 -3.22 28.59
N ASP A 119 17.80 -3.62 29.85
CA ASP A 119 16.55 -4.28 30.28
C ASP A 119 15.32 -3.36 30.16
N ASP A 120 15.48 -2.06 30.42
CA ASP A 120 14.40 -1.08 30.30
C ASP A 120 14.06 -0.85 28.82
N LEU A 121 15.10 -0.72 27.98
CA LEU A 121 14.93 -0.60 26.52
C LEU A 121 14.29 -1.85 25.91
N ALA A 122 14.69 -3.04 26.35
CA ALA A 122 14.11 -4.30 25.91
C ALA A 122 12.64 -4.39 26.28
N THR A 123 12.29 -3.95 27.49
CA THR A 123 10.90 -3.90 27.96
C THR A 123 10.07 -2.95 27.10
N TYR A 124 10.59 -1.76 26.80
CA TYR A 124 9.93 -0.82 25.89
C TYR A 124 9.71 -1.44 24.51
N PHE A 125 10.75 -2.01 23.89
CA PHE A 125 10.66 -2.65 22.57
C PHE A 125 9.54 -3.69 22.53
N ASN A 126 9.52 -4.60 23.50
CA ASN A 126 8.54 -5.69 23.56
C ASN A 126 7.10 -5.18 23.77
N SER A 127 6.93 -4.02 24.42
CA SER A 127 5.60 -3.42 24.62
C SER A 127 5.10 -2.63 23.40
N LYS A 128 6.01 -2.22 22.50
CA LYS A 128 5.74 -1.27 21.41
C LYS A 128 5.98 -1.81 20.00
N ASP A 129 6.60 -2.97 19.82
CA ASP A 129 6.90 -3.54 18.51
C ASP A 129 5.66 -3.55 17.58
N ARG A 130 4.52 -4.06 18.04
CA ARG A 130 3.27 -4.12 17.25
C ARG A 130 2.57 -2.77 17.08
N GLN A 131 3.02 -1.73 17.78
CA GLN A 131 2.43 -0.40 17.74
C GLN A 131 3.07 0.44 16.63
N PHE A 132 4.39 0.38 16.49
CA PHE A 132 5.14 1.22 15.53
C PHE A 132 5.34 0.59 14.16
N ILE A 133 5.30 -0.74 14.06
CA ILE A 133 5.52 -1.49 12.82
C ILE A 133 4.47 -2.59 12.63
N ALA A 134 4.32 -3.04 11.38
CA ALA A 134 3.32 -4.05 11.05
C ALA A 134 3.69 -5.43 11.62
N PRO A 135 2.71 -6.27 12.02
CA PRO A 135 2.98 -7.62 12.52
C PRO A 135 3.74 -8.53 11.53
N ILE A 136 3.71 -8.20 10.24
CA ILE A 136 4.36 -8.98 9.17
C ILE A 136 5.87 -9.17 9.41
N PHE A 137 6.57 -8.16 9.95
CA PHE A 137 8.01 -8.26 10.23
C PHE A 137 8.30 -9.39 11.22
N THR A 138 7.55 -9.45 12.32
CA THR A 138 7.68 -10.50 13.33
C THR A 138 7.23 -11.85 12.80
N THR A 139 6.09 -11.90 12.08
CA THR A 139 5.58 -13.14 11.47
C THR A 139 6.57 -13.75 10.48
N ASN A 140 7.16 -12.93 9.61
CA ASN A 140 8.10 -13.38 8.59
C ASN A 140 9.41 -13.89 9.20
N LEU A 141 9.92 -13.24 10.27
CA LEU A 141 11.08 -13.75 10.99
C LEU A 141 10.77 -15.08 11.69
N ARG A 142 9.64 -15.21 12.41
CA ARG A 142 9.23 -16.48 13.03
C ARG A 142 9.10 -17.63 12.02
N GLY A 143 8.65 -17.32 10.81
CA GLY A 143 8.56 -18.29 9.72
C GLY A 143 9.89 -18.93 9.31
N LEU A 144 11.04 -18.40 9.75
CA LEU A 144 12.37 -18.98 9.53
C LEU A 144 12.75 -20.07 10.56
N GLY A 145 11.87 -20.37 11.54
CA GLY A 145 12.14 -21.35 12.59
C GLY A 145 13.20 -20.87 13.57
N ARG A 146 14.14 -21.76 13.97
CA ARG A 146 15.16 -21.44 14.99
C ARG A 146 16.03 -20.23 14.64
N GLY A 147 16.41 -20.07 13.37
CA GLY A 147 17.15 -18.88 12.91
C GLY A 147 16.32 -17.60 13.00
N GLY A 148 14.99 -17.72 12.90
CA GLY A 148 14.04 -16.64 13.08
C GLY A 148 14.02 -16.06 14.48
N GLU A 149 13.97 -16.91 15.50
CA GLU A 149 14.00 -16.47 16.91
C GLU A 149 15.30 -15.74 17.25
N MET A 150 16.45 -16.23 16.76
CA MET A 150 17.74 -15.53 16.91
C MET A 150 17.71 -14.14 16.25
N LEU A 151 17.05 -14.00 15.09
CA LEU A 151 16.91 -12.72 14.42
C LEU A 151 15.94 -11.78 15.13
N LEU A 152 14.91 -12.28 15.80
CA LEU A 152 14.01 -11.47 16.64
C LEU A 152 14.76 -10.88 17.84
N ASP A 153 15.55 -11.70 18.53
CA ASP A 153 16.40 -11.22 19.63
C ASP A 153 17.49 -10.27 19.13
N ARG A 154 18.05 -10.55 17.95
CA ARG A 154 19.02 -9.64 17.34
C ARG A 154 18.38 -8.32 16.98
N TRP A 155 17.16 -8.32 16.45
CA TRP A 155 16.44 -7.10 16.12
C TRP A 155 16.17 -6.23 17.35
N ARG A 156 15.75 -6.83 18.47
CA ARG A 156 15.64 -6.14 19.76
C ARG A 156 16.97 -5.51 20.17
N THR A 157 18.06 -6.25 20.02
CA THR A 157 19.43 -5.79 20.33
C THR A 157 19.85 -4.60 19.46
N GLU A 158 19.62 -4.67 18.14
CA GLU A 158 19.90 -3.57 17.21
C GLU A 158 19.10 -2.32 17.56
N TRP A 159 17.83 -2.47 17.93
CA TRP A 159 16.99 -1.34 18.33
C TRP A 159 17.51 -0.69 19.61
N CYS A 160 17.83 -1.48 20.64
CA CYS A 160 18.41 -0.97 21.88
C CYS A 160 19.73 -0.25 21.63
N TRP A 161 20.57 -0.78 20.74
CA TRP A 161 21.83 -0.16 20.33
C TRP A 161 21.62 1.18 19.61
N LEU A 162 20.68 1.24 18.67
CA LEU A 162 20.32 2.50 17.99
C LEU A 162 19.77 3.52 19.00
N GLN A 163 18.90 3.10 19.91
CA GLN A 163 18.34 3.94 20.95
C GLN A 163 19.41 4.50 21.90
N ALA A 164 20.37 3.67 22.33
CA ALA A 164 21.47 4.08 23.20
C ALA A 164 22.45 5.06 22.53
N THR A 165 22.69 4.88 21.22
CA THR A 165 23.62 5.72 20.44
C THR A 165 23.00 7.03 19.98
N ARG A 166 21.73 7.03 19.59
CA ARG A 166 21.03 8.20 19.05
C ARG A 166 20.24 9.00 20.09
N ARG A 167 19.82 8.35 21.18
CA ARG A 167 19.02 8.95 22.27
C ARG A 167 17.74 9.65 21.79
N GLU A 168 17.08 9.04 20.82
CA GLU A 168 15.83 9.57 20.27
C GLU A 168 14.71 9.50 21.32
N PRO A 169 13.82 10.49 21.42
CA PRO A 169 12.76 10.45 22.42
C PRO A 169 11.79 9.28 22.19
N PHE A 170 11.35 8.68 23.30
CA PHE A 170 10.33 7.62 23.25
C PHE A 170 8.97 8.19 22.86
N SER A 171 8.15 7.37 22.21
CA SER A 171 6.73 7.69 21.95
C SER A 171 5.84 6.62 22.57
N ASP A 172 4.73 7.04 23.18
CA ASP A 172 3.72 6.11 23.70
C ASP A 172 2.51 5.94 22.78
N LEU A 173 2.43 6.74 21.72
CA LEU A 173 1.24 6.84 20.86
C LEU A 173 1.56 6.39 19.44
N PRO A 174 0.89 5.33 18.93
CA PRO A 174 1.27 4.73 17.67
C PRO A 174 0.99 5.58 16.42
N ARG A 175 -0.12 6.35 16.39
CA ARG A 175 -0.59 7.10 15.21
C ARG A 175 -1.62 8.16 15.59
N VAL A 176 -1.21 9.35 16.04
CA VAL A 176 -2.19 10.41 16.29
C VAL A 176 -1.71 11.76 15.80
N LEU A 177 -2.32 12.24 14.72
CA LEU A 177 -2.40 13.66 14.43
C LEU A 177 -3.63 14.17 15.18
N TRP A 178 -3.45 14.80 16.33
CA TRP A 178 -4.53 15.57 16.94
C TRP A 178 -4.54 16.97 16.33
N GLY A 179 -5.65 17.32 15.69
CA GLY A 179 -5.99 18.72 15.48
C GLY A 179 -6.36 19.32 16.84
N ASN A 180 -5.71 20.42 17.20
CA ASN A 180 -6.01 21.32 18.33
C ASN A 180 -5.29 21.15 19.68
N ALA A 181 -4.18 20.42 19.77
CA ALA A 181 -3.30 20.52 20.95
C ALA A 181 -1.94 21.15 20.59
N PRO A 182 -1.29 21.91 21.49
CA PRO A 182 0.06 22.48 21.28
C PRO A 182 1.17 21.42 21.33
N LEU A 183 0.90 20.20 20.83
CA LEU A 183 1.71 18.99 20.95
C LEU A 183 2.51 18.69 19.68
N SER A 184 3.02 19.73 19.01
CA SER A 184 3.79 19.60 17.77
C SER A 184 5.00 18.65 17.89
N ASN A 185 5.56 18.48 19.09
CA ASN A 185 6.74 17.63 19.31
C ASN A 185 6.43 16.12 19.32
N TYR A 186 5.25 15.68 19.76
CA TYR A 186 4.91 14.24 19.85
C TYR A 186 4.76 13.56 18.48
N VAL A 187 4.41 14.36 17.48
CA VAL A 187 4.13 13.98 16.10
C VAL A 187 5.43 13.53 15.41
N ASP A 188 6.53 14.26 15.59
CA ASP A 188 7.84 13.91 15.00
C ASP A 188 8.49 12.67 15.66
N PHE A 189 8.28 12.46 16.96
CA PHE A 189 8.83 11.28 17.68
C PHE A 189 8.25 9.95 17.17
N GLN A 190 6.99 9.94 16.73
CA GLN A 190 6.37 8.74 16.16
C GLN A 190 7.05 8.31 14.86
N ALA A 191 7.25 9.26 13.93
CA ALA A 191 7.92 8.98 12.67
C ALA A 191 9.31 8.40 12.95
N ARG A 192 10.05 9.03 13.86
CA ARG A 192 11.42 8.65 14.21
C ARG A 192 11.52 7.29 14.86
N GLN A 193 10.61 6.96 15.80
CA GLN A 193 10.56 5.63 16.41
C GLN A 193 10.27 4.55 15.35
N THR A 194 9.30 4.77 14.45
CA THR A 194 9.06 3.83 13.34
C THR A 194 10.31 3.64 12.46
N GLU A 195 11.04 4.70 12.12
CA GLU A 195 12.30 4.57 11.37
C GLU A 195 13.37 3.79 12.15
N MET A 196 13.48 3.97 13.47
CA MET A 196 14.43 3.19 14.29
C MET A 196 14.09 1.70 14.34
N PHE A 197 12.82 1.34 14.52
CA PHE A 197 12.38 -0.06 14.46
C PHE A 197 12.72 -0.70 13.11
N LEU A 198 12.46 0.00 12.01
CA LEU A 198 12.75 -0.50 10.65
C LEU A 198 14.25 -0.57 10.38
N SER A 199 15.01 0.41 10.84
CA SER A 199 16.47 0.41 10.69
C SER A 199 17.12 -0.72 11.49
N ALA A 200 16.68 -0.94 12.73
CA ALA A 200 17.09 -2.09 13.53
C ALA A 200 16.76 -3.43 12.85
N TYR A 201 15.61 -3.51 12.17
CA TYR A 201 15.21 -4.70 11.41
C TYR A 201 16.18 -4.96 10.24
N LEU A 202 16.49 -3.93 9.46
CA LEU A 202 17.43 -4.03 8.33
C LEU A 202 18.85 -4.42 8.80
N ARG A 203 19.29 -3.90 9.95
CA ARG A 203 20.57 -4.27 10.58
C ARG A 203 20.57 -5.72 11.07
N ALA A 204 19.45 -6.20 11.63
CA ALA A 204 19.31 -7.59 12.04
C ALA A 204 19.35 -8.55 10.83
N LEU A 205 18.76 -8.17 9.70
CA LEU A 205 18.87 -8.94 8.45
C LEU A 205 20.31 -8.96 7.90
N ALA A 206 21.02 -7.83 7.98
CA ALA A 206 22.44 -7.77 7.62
C ALA A 206 23.28 -8.70 8.49
N PHE A 207 23.08 -8.66 9.81
CA PHE A 207 23.68 -9.62 10.74
C PHE A 207 23.31 -11.07 10.39
N GLY A 208 22.04 -11.34 10.09
CA GLY A 208 21.58 -12.66 9.69
C GLY A 208 22.29 -13.21 8.46
N ALA A 209 22.44 -12.37 7.43
CA ALA A 209 23.11 -12.75 6.19
C ALA A 209 24.61 -13.00 6.38
N GLU A 210 25.28 -12.16 7.17
CA GLU A 210 26.74 -12.23 7.35
C GLU A 210 27.17 -13.25 8.43
N GLN A 211 26.43 -13.36 9.54
CA GLN A 211 26.85 -14.10 10.74
C GLN A 211 26.06 -15.40 10.96
N LEU A 212 24.79 -15.45 10.54
CA LEU A 212 23.92 -16.61 10.76
C LEU A 212 23.70 -17.46 9.50
N GLY A 213 24.31 -17.08 8.36
CA GLY A 213 24.17 -17.80 7.09
C GLY A 213 22.77 -17.72 6.48
N LEU A 214 21.98 -16.69 6.80
CA LEU A 214 20.69 -16.44 6.15
C LEU A 214 20.93 -16.28 4.63
N PRO A 215 20.29 -17.09 3.76
CA PRO A 215 20.50 -16.96 2.32
C PRO A 215 20.23 -15.54 1.83
N VAL A 216 21.15 -14.99 1.03
CA VAL A 216 21.10 -13.59 0.58
C VAL A 216 19.79 -13.27 -0.12
N GLY A 217 19.26 -14.19 -0.94
CA GLY A 217 17.94 -14.03 -1.58
C GLY A 217 16.83 -13.83 -0.55
N ARG A 218 16.82 -14.65 0.50
CA ARG A 218 15.83 -14.57 1.57
C ARG A 218 15.96 -13.27 2.39
N ALA A 219 17.18 -12.84 2.68
CA ALA A 219 17.43 -11.58 3.37
C ALA A 219 16.94 -10.37 2.54
N LYS A 220 17.10 -10.44 1.21
CA LYS A 220 16.58 -9.42 0.28
C LYS A 220 15.06 -9.40 0.26
N ASP A 221 14.41 -10.55 0.17
CA ASP A 221 12.94 -10.65 0.17
C ASP A 221 12.34 -10.06 1.47
N LEU A 222 12.94 -10.38 2.61
CA LEU A 222 12.55 -9.83 3.92
C LEU A 222 12.79 -8.33 4.01
N ALA A 223 13.89 -7.83 3.45
CA ALA A 223 14.20 -6.40 3.46
C ALA A 223 13.16 -5.57 2.68
N LEU A 224 12.51 -6.14 1.66
CA LEU A 224 11.45 -5.49 0.89
C LEU A 224 10.19 -5.17 1.72
N ASP A 225 9.98 -5.82 2.87
CA ASP A 225 8.90 -5.45 3.79
C ASP A 225 9.09 -4.03 4.37
N GLY A 226 10.34 -3.55 4.43
CA GLY A 226 10.70 -2.21 4.88
C GLY A 226 10.51 -1.11 3.84
N LEU A 227 9.96 -1.42 2.65
CA LEU A 227 9.81 -0.48 1.56
C LEU A 227 8.97 0.75 1.97
N ALA A 228 9.37 1.94 1.51
CA ALA A 228 8.58 3.15 1.73
C ALA A 228 7.50 3.34 0.66
N LEU A 229 7.90 3.27 -0.60
CA LEU A 229 7.03 3.37 -1.78
C LEU A 229 7.33 2.20 -2.71
N ASN A 230 6.27 1.55 -3.18
CA ASN A 230 6.39 0.60 -4.28
C ASN A 230 6.33 1.35 -5.62
N ALA A 231 7.25 1.03 -6.53
CA ALA A 231 7.48 1.84 -7.72
C ALA A 231 6.30 1.89 -8.68
N GLY A 232 5.67 0.75 -8.96
CA GLY A 232 4.46 0.69 -9.78
C GLY A 232 3.22 1.27 -9.10
N LEU A 233 3.28 1.63 -7.82
CA LEU A 233 2.13 2.19 -7.10
C LEU A 233 2.32 3.66 -6.74
N GLY A 234 3.56 4.16 -6.72
CA GLY A 234 3.90 5.55 -6.40
C GLY A 234 3.28 6.56 -7.35
N VAL A 235 3.14 6.18 -8.61
CA VAL A 235 2.62 7.03 -9.68
C VAL A 235 1.11 7.18 -9.70
N VAL A 236 0.38 6.28 -9.04
CA VAL A 236 -1.09 6.26 -9.12
C VAL A 236 -1.66 7.42 -8.29
N GLU A 237 -2.54 8.22 -8.91
CA GLU A 237 -3.20 9.35 -8.28
C GLU A 237 -4.67 9.03 -7.95
N PRO A 238 -5.18 9.54 -6.82
CA PRO A 238 -6.61 9.48 -6.55
C PRO A 238 -7.36 10.41 -7.51
N LEU A 239 -8.45 9.92 -8.07
CA LEU A 239 -9.39 10.75 -8.82
C LEU A 239 -10.11 11.72 -7.90
N ALA A 240 -10.67 12.78 -8.51
CA ALA A 240 -11.70 13.58 -7.88
C ALA A 240 -12.86 12.65 -7.46
N ARG A 241 -13.33 12.81 -6.22
CA ARG A 241 -14.46 12.04 -5.70
C ARG A 241 -15.68 12.24 -6.62
N PRO A 242 -16.25 11.17 -7.19
CA PRO A 242 -17.44 11.29 -8.04
C PRO A 242 -18.62 11.87 -7.26
N SER A 243 -19.36 12.81 -7.85
CA SER A 243 -20.49 13.46 -7.18
C SER A 243 -21.59 12.48 -6.77
N TRP A 244 -21.80 11.41 -7.55
CA TRP A 244 -22.74 10.35 -7.24
C TRP A 244 -22.34 9.47 -6.04
N SER A 245 -21.09 9.57 -5.57
CA SER A 245 -20.58 8.81 -4.42
C SER A 245 -20.80 9.52 -3.07
N VAL A 246 -21.43 10.69 -3.08
CA VAL A 246 -21.64 11.56 -1.91
C VAL A 246 -23.09 11.44 -1.41
N GLY A 247 -23.30 11.46 -0.09
CA GLY A 247 -24.64 11.44 0.51
C GLY A 247 -25.30 10.05 0.57
N VAL A 248 -24.56 9.02 0.19
CA VAL A 248 -24.99 7.61 0.20
C VAL A 248 -25.43 7.17 1.59
N SER A 249 -24.73 7.61 2.65
CA SER A 249 -25.09 7.23 4.02
C SER A 249 -26.49 7.74 4.40
N ILE A 250 -26.86 8.95 3.97
CA ILE A 250 -28.18 9.53 4.25
C ILE A 250 -29.26 8.82 3.44
N ALA A 251 -28.98 8.47 2.18
CA ALA A 251 -29.91 7.76 1.32
C ALA A 251 -30.26 6.38 1.89
N LEU A 252 -29.25 5.61 2.29
CA LEU A 252 -29.47 4.28 2.88
C LEU A 252 -30.20 4.33 4.24
N LEU A 253 -29.94 5.34 5.08
CA LEU A 253 -30.67 5.50 6.35
C LEU A 253 -32.16 5.79 6.15
N LYS A 254 -32.55 6.32 4.98
CA LYS A 254 -33.92 6.74 4.68
C LYS A 254 -34.66 5.81 3.72
N GLY A 255 -33.97 4.87 3.08
CA GLY A 255 -34.49 4.13 1.94
C GLY A 255 -34.09 2.65 1.94
N ASP A 256 -34.50 1.95 0.89
CA ASP A 256 -34.15 0.55 0.64
C ASP A 256 -32.71 0.45 0.12
N GLY A 257 -31.92 -0.43 0.74
CA GLY A 257 -30.53 -0.69 0.37
C GLY A 257 -30.37 -1.15 -1.08
N ALA A 258 -31.31 -1.96 -1.60
CA ALA A 258 -31.27 -2.45 -2.97
C ALA A 258 -31.47 -1.31 -3.99
N ILE A 259 -32.43 -0.42 -3.75
CA ILE A 259 -32.68 0.73 -4.61
C ILE A 259 -31.46 1.66 -4.64
N CYS A 260 -30.86 1.91 -3.48
CA CYS A 260 -29.65 2.73 -3.38
C CYS A 260 -28.47 2.10 -4.15
N ALA A 261 -28.27 0.79 -4.00
CA ALA A 261 -27.20 0.08 -4.68
C ALA A 261 -27.41 0.05 -6.21
N GLN A 262 -28.63 -0.16 -6.69
CA GLN A 262 -28.97 -0.11 -8.12
C GLN A 262 -28.72 1.30 -8.70
N ALA A 263 -29.15 2.35 -8.00
CA ALA A 263 -28.93 3.73 -8.43
C ALA A 263 -27.44 4.08 -8.50
N LEU A 264 -26.65 3.65 -7.50
CA LEU A 264 -25.20 3.84 -7.49
C LEU A 264 -24.51 3.09 -8.63
N TRP A 265 -24.90 1.85 -8.86
CA TRP A 265 -24.36 1.05 -9.96
C TRP A 265 -24.67 1.70 -11.31
N ALA A 266 -25.91 2.16 -11.52
CA ALA A 266 -26.30 2.87 -12.74
C ALA A 266 -25.50 4.16 -12.96
N ALA A 267 -25.28 4.95 -11.90
CA ALA A 267 -24.46 6.16 -11.96
C ALA A 267 -22.98 5.85 -12.26
N ALA A 268 -22.42 4.82 -11.62
CA ALA A 268 -21.06 4.36 -11.89
C ALA A 268 -20.91 3.88 -13.33
N GLN A 269 -21.88 3.11 -13.84
CA GLN A 269 -21.93 2.62 -15.21
C GLN A 269 -22.02 3.76 -16.23
N ALA A 270 -22.80 4.81 -15.94
CA ALA A 270 -22.88 6.01 -16.78
C ALA A 270 -21.59 6.85 -16.77
N SER A 271 -20.77 6.73 -15.73
CA SER A 271 -19.47 7.42 -15.61
C SER A 271 -18.29 6.62 -16.19
N ALA A 272 -18.53 5.39 -16.67
CA ALA A 272 -17.48 4.59 -17.28
C ALA A 272 -16.99 5.22 -18.60
N PRO A 273 -15.70 5.07 -18.95
CA PRO A 273 -15.20 5.52 -20.25
C PRO A 273 -15.95 4.88 -21.42
N GLU A 274 -15.95 5.56 -22.57
CA GLU A 274 -16.57 5.03 -23.79
C GLU A 274 -16.00 3.63 -24.14
N GLY A 275 -16.89 2.69 -24.48
CA GLY A 275 -16.54 1.30 -24.76
C GLY A 275 -16.11 0.48 -23.53
N HIS A 276 -16.26 1.01 -22.31
CA HIS A 276 -15.98 0.33 -21.06
C HIS A 276 -17.21 0.21 -20.17
N VAL A 277 -17.26 -0.84 -19.37
CA VAL A 277 -18.36 -1.11 -18.42
C VAL A 277 -17.83 -1.42 -17.02
N ALA A 278 -18.58 -1.02 -16.00
CA ALA A 278 -18.21 -1.29 -14.62
C ALA A 278 -18.42 -2.78 -14.29
N ILE A 279 -17.46 -3.37 -13.57
CA ILE A 279 -17.49 -4.75 -13.07
C ILE A 279 -17.29 -4.84 -11.56
N SER A 280 -16.70 -3.82 -10.94
CA SER A 280 -16.59 -3.68 -9.50
C SER A 280 -16.67 -2.20 -9.12
N LEU A 281 -17.38 -1.93 -8.03
CA LEU A 281 -17.53 -0.60 -7.46
C LEU A 281 -17.42 -0.74 -5.94
N ARG A 282 -16.68 0.18 -5.31
CA ARG A 282 -16.81 0.42 -3.89
C ARG A 282 -16.95 1.90 -3.63
N THR A 283 -17.89 2.27 -2.79
CA THR A 283 -18.05 3.65 -2.35
C THR A 283 -18.19 3.70 -0.84
N ILE A 284 -17.56 4.71 -0.26
CA ILE A 284 -17.60 4.96 1.17
C ILE A 284 -18.06 6.39 1.36
N ASP A 285 -19.04 6.55 2.23
CA ASP A 285 -19.56 7.84 2.64
C ASP A 285 -19.62 7.86 4.16
N HIS A 286 -19.37 9.02 4.75
CA HIS A 286 -19.45 9.20 6.19
C HIS A 286 -19.87 10.62 6.51
N ASN A 287 -20.57 10.79 7.61
CA ASN A 287 -21.04 12.07 8.10
C ASN A 287 -21.19 12.02 9.63
N GLU A 288 -21.78 13.07 10.20
CA GLU A 288 -22.00 13.18 11.64
C GLU A 288 -22.92 12.09 12.20
N LEU A 289 -23.79 11.50 11.38
CA LEU A 289 -24.77 10.49 11.78
C LEU A 289 -24.21 9.06 11.71
N GLY A 290 -23.19 8.82 10.88
CA GLY A 290 -22.66 7.47 10.68
C GLY A 290 -21.81 7.33 9.42
N TYR A 291 -21.65 6.09 8.98
CA TYR A 291 -20.96 5.74 7.75
C TYR A 291 -21.67 4.63 6.97
N SER A 292 -21.38 4.59 5.68
CA SER A 292 -21.77 3.52 4.77
C SER A 292 -20.60 3.12 3.88
N ASP A 293 -20.39 1.82 3.75
CA ASP A 293 -19.41 1.19 2.87
C ASP A 293 -20.16 0.20 1.97
N ILE A 294 -20.34 0.57 0.71
CA ILE A 294 -21.05 -0.25 -0.27
C ILE A 294 -20.05 -0.81 -1.25
N THR A 295 -20.06 -2.13 -1.43
CA THR A 295 -19.28 -2.81 -2.47
C THR A 295 -20.22 -3.56 -3.40
N ILE A 296 -20.12 -3.31 -4.70
CA ILE A 296 -20.94 -3.94 -5.74
C ILE A 296 -20.03 -4.64 -6.74
N PHE A 297 -20.36 -5.88 -7.10
CA PHE A 297 -19.64 -6.69 -8.05
C PHE A 297 -20.58 -7.20 -9.13
N ARG A 298 -20.10 -7.23 -10.38
CA ARG A 298 -20.75 -8.02 -11.42
C ARG A 298 -20.34 -9.47 -11.26
N THR A 299 -21.31 -10.37 -11.30
CA THR A 299 -21.13 -11.79 -11.09
C THR A 299 -21.56 -12.61 -12.30
N LEU A 300 -20.97 -13.79 -12.45
CA LEU A 300 -21.40 -14.83 -13.38
C LEU A 300 -22.10 -15.93 -12.60
N HIS A 301 -23.34 -16.25 -12.96
CA HIS A 301 -24.08 -17.37 -12.38
C HIS A 301 -23.77 -18.62 -13.19
N ALA A 302 -23.22 -19.64 -12.55
CA ALA A 302 -23.05 -20.92 -13.23
C ALA A 302 -24.44 -21.56 -13.45
N ASP A 303 -24.76 -21.93 -14.68
CA ASP A 303 -25.81 -22.93 -14.91
C ASP A 303 -25.41 -24.24 -14.21
N ASP A 304 -26.39 -25.05 -13.78
CA ASP A 304 -26.26 -26.42 -13.25
C ASP A 304 -25.36 -27.34 -14.11
N LYS A 305 -25.02 -26.92 -15.33
CA LYS A 305 -23.92 -27.47 -16.11
C LYS A 305 -22.60 -26.98 -15.53
N GLN A 306 -22.20 -27.60 -14.42
CA GLN A 306 -20.81 -27.58 -13.97
C GLN A 306 -19.88 -27.66 -15.19
N PRO A 307 -18.83 -26.83 -15.31
CA PRO A 307 -17.70 -27.23 -16.14
C PRO A 307 -17.34 -28.64 -15.67
N LYS A 308 -17.41 -29.62 -16.59
CA LYS A 308 -17.02 -31.00 -16.30
C LYS A 308 -15.71 -30.94 -15.54
N THR A 309 -15.76 -31.43 -14.30
CA THR A 309 -14.66 -31.56 -13.36
C THR A 309 -13.37 -31.99 -14.05
N GLY A 310 -12.55 -31.02 -14.44
CA GLY A 310 -11.19 -30.97 -13.92
C GLY A 310 -11.25 -30.02 -12.74
N PRO A 311 -10.60 -30.32 -11.60
CA PRO A 311 -10.41 -29.28 -10.62
C PRO A 311 -9.63 -28.18 -11.34
N CYS A 312 -10.23 -27.00 -11.48
CA CYS A 312 -9.44 -25.79 -11.64
C CYS A 312 -9.00 -25.39 -10.21
N GLU A 313 -8.43 -26.28 -9.40
CA GLU A 313 -7.01 -26.69 -9.36
C GLU A 313 -6.23 -26.73 -10.68
N GLN A 314 -6.29 -25.67 -11.50
CA GLN A 314 -4.99 -25.04 -11.66
C GLN A 314 -4.72 -24.55 -10.26
N GLU A 315 -3.73 -25.16 -9.62
CA GLU A 315 -2.97 -24.51 -8.58
C GLU A 315 -2.66 -23.10 -9.11
N PHE A 316 -3.57 -22.15 -8.89
CA PHE A 316 -3.18 -20.80 -8.56
C PHE A 316 -2.51 -20.98 -7.22
N SER A 317 -1.28 -21.52 -7.29
CA SER A 317 -0.25 -21.15 -6.37
C SER A 317 -0.40 -19.65 -6.17
N PRO A 318 -0.15 -19.12 -4.97
CA PRO A 318 0.01 -17.69 -4.77
C PRO A 318 1.23 -17.13 -5.55
N SER A 319 1.54 -17.68 -6.73
CA SER A 319 2.41 -17.13 -7.76
C SER A 319 1.92 -15.73 -8.07
N GLY A 320 2.66 -14.75 -7.54
CA GLY A 320 2.36 -13.35 -7.74
C GLY A 320 2.17 -13.05 -9.22
N ILE A 321 1.13 -12.29 -9.52
CA ILE A 321 0.94 -11.69 -10.83
C ILE A 321 2.01 -10.60 -10.94
N LEU A 322 2.96 -10.82 -11.85
CA LEU A 322 3.99 -9.83 -12.13
C LEU A 322 3.34 -8.61 -12.77
N VAL A 323 3.44 -7.48 -12.06
CA VAL A 323 3.00 -6.19 -12.56
C VAL A 323 4.22 -5.37 -12.89
N ARG A 324 4.26 -4.80 -14.10
CA ARG A 324 5.41 -4.04 -14.56
C ARG A 324 5.65 -2.86 -13.61
N GLY A 325 6.84 -2.82 -13.02
CA GLY A 325 7.23 -1.77 -12.08
C GLY A 325 6.79 -2.00 -10.63
N VAL A 326 5.89 -2.95 -10.32
CA VAL A 326 5.53 -3.25 -8.93
C VAL A 326 6.54 -4.23 -8.34
N VAL A 327 7.27 -3.80 -7.32
CA VAL A 327 8.26 -4.65 -6.63
C VAL A 327 7.55 -5.82 -5.95
N GLY A 328 7.93 -7.05 -6.29
CA GLY A 328 7.32 -8.30 -5.79
C GLY A 328 6.02 -8.72 -6.48
N GLY A 329 5.43 -7.86 -7.32
CA GLY A 329 4.15 -8.13 -7.97
C GLY A 329 2.92 -8.00 -7.05
N LEU A 330 1.80 -8.54 -7.52
CA LEU A 330 0.53 -8.58 -6.80
C LEU A 330 0.17 -10.03 -6.48
N THR A 331 -0.32 -10.28 -5.28
CA THR A 331 -0.83 -11.59 -4.83
C THR A 331 -2.27 -11.43 -4.38
N GLY A 332 -3.11 -12.39 -4.70
CA GLY A 332 -4.47 -12.43 -4.18
C GLY A 332 -4.99 -13.85 -4.26
N THR A 333 -6.02 -14.12 -3.47
CA THR A 333 -6.88 -15.27 -3.68
C THR A 333 -8.05 -14.80 -4.53
N PRO A 334 -8.54 -15.60 -5.50
CA PRO A 334 -9.80 -15.30 -6.15
C PRO A 334 -10.87 -15.00 -5.11
N ASP A 335 -11.61 -13.90 -5.27
CA ASP A 335 -12.78 -13.62 -4.44
C ASP A 335 -13.84 -14.67 -4.81
N SER A 336 -13.80 -15.84 -4.18
CA SER A 336 -14.90 -16.78 -4.24
C SER A 336 -16.03 -16.20 -3.39
N ILE A 337 -16.99 -15.54 -4.05
CA ILE A 337 -18.27 -15.18 -3.43
C ILE A 337 -19.06 -16.47 -3.24
N THR A 338 -18.63 -17.27 -2.28
CA THR A 338 -19.29 -18.50 -1.89
C THR A 338 -20.35 -18.10 -0.90
N ARG A 339 -21.60 -17.87 -1.35
CA ARG A 339 -22.85 -18.09 -0.58
C ARG A 339 -24.08 -17.56 -1.32
N LEU A 340 -24.69 -18.46 -2.09
CA LEU A 340 -26.13 -18.49 -2.29
C LEU A 340 -26.55 -19.96 -2.32
N GLY A 341 -27.18 -20.45 -1.26
CA GLY A 341 -28.12 -21.59 -1.34
C GLY A 341 -27.72 -22.94 -1.98
N LYS A 342 -26.45 -23.16 -2.39
CA LYS A 342 -25.84 -24.28 -3.16
C LYS A 342 -25.34 -23.94 -4.57
N GLU A 343 -25.64 -22.77 -5.14
CA GLU A 343 -25.20 -22.42 -6.51
C GLU A 343 -23.85 -21.67 -6.50
N PRO A 344 -22.87 -22.09 -7.33
CA PRO A 344 -21.59 -21.41 -7.43
C PRO A 344 -21.72 -20.12 -8.24
N VAL A 345 -21.40 -18.99 -7.63
CA VAL A 345 -21.33 -17.68 -8.28
C VAL A 345 -19.88 -17.19 -8.30
N MET A 346 -19.44 -16.63 -9.43
CA MET A 346 -18.09 -16.12 -9.62
C MET A 346 -18.12 -14.61 -9.79
N ALA A 347 -17.33 -13.87 -8.99
CA ALA A 347 -17.10 -12.45 -9.23
C ALA A 347 -16.29 -12.26 -10.53
N LEU A 348 -16.66 -11.28 -11.36
CA LEU A 348 -15.88 -10.93 -12.55
C LEU A 348 -14.66 -10.06 -12.23
N SER A 349 -14.42 -9.77 -10.95
CA SER A 349 -13.21 -9.13 -10.45
C SER A 349 -12.49 -10.00 -9.42
N THR A 350 -11.25 -9.66 -9.13
CA THR A 350 -10.40 -10.31 -8.13
C THR A 350 -9.67 -9.26 -7.32
N CYS A 351 -9.77 -9.35 -6.00
CA CYS A 351 -8.98 -8.54 -5.08
C CYS A 351 -7.51 -8.99 -5.08
N LEU A 352 -6.64 -8.11 -5.53
CA LEU A 352 -5.19 -8.32 -5.49
C LEU A 352 -4.54 -7.38 -4.49
N HIS A 353 -3.45 -7.84 -3.89
CA HIS A 353 -2.69 -7.14 -2.87
C HIS A 353 -1.22 -7.12 -3.27
N PRO A 354 -0.56 -5.95 -3.30
CA PRO A 354 0.89 -5.87 -3.46
C PRO A 354 1.60 -6.77 -2.46
N THR A 355 2.55 -7.57 -2.94
CA THR A 355 3.37 -8.41 -2.05
C THR A 355 4.15 -7.53 -1.07
N HIS A 356 4.63 -6.37 -1.55
CA HIS A 356 5.21 -5.33 -0.72
C HIS A 356 4.49 -4.01 -0.99
N TYR A 357 3.63 -3.58 -0.07
CA TYR A 357 2.87 -2.35 -0.23
C TYR A 357 3.75 -1.11 -0.26
N GLY A 358 4.78 -1.04 0.57
CA GLY A 358 5.38 0.25 0.89
C GLY A 358 4.55 0.97 1.96
N ARG A 359 5.18 1.41 3.03
CA ARG A 359 4.48 1.99 4.19
C ARG A 359 3.75 3.31 3.89
N LEU A 360 4.15 4.02 2.83
CA LEU A 360 3.48 5.25 2.39
C LEU A 360 2.20 4.96 1.58
N HIS A 361 1.98 3.69 1.21
CA HIS A 361 0.80 3.23 0.47
C HIS A 361 -0.35 2.75 1.37
N MET A 362 -0.13 2.74 2.69
CA MET A 362 -1.06 2.18 3.69
C MET A 362 -2.43 2.86 3.72
N ASP A 363 -2.51 4.14 3.38
CA ASP A 363 -3.79 4.86 3.29
C ASP A 363 -4.46 4.73 1.91
N PHE A 364 -3.73 4.30 0.87
CA PHE A 364 -4.23 4.26 -0.52
C PHE A 364 -4.84 2.92 -0.92
N PHE A 365 -4.22 1.79 -0.52
CA PHE A 365 -4.65 0.45 -0.95
C PHE A 365 -5.24 -0.46 0.14
N PRO A 366 -5.85 0.03 1.25
CA PRO A 366 -6.34 -0.86 2.30
C PRO A 366 -7.54 -1.73 1.86
N ASN A 367 -8.06 -1.48 0.65
CA ASN A 367 -9.17 -2.18 0.01
C ASN A 367 -8.73 -3.25 -0.99
N GLY A 368 -7.43 -3.38 -1.23
CA GLY A 368 -6.89 -4.14 -2.35
C GLY A 368 -7.15 -3.45 -3.70
N ILE A 369 -6.52 -4.01 -4.72
CA ILE A 369 -6.62 -3.60 -6.11
C ILE A 369 -7.57 -4.59 -6.78
N GLN A 370 -8.81 -4.18 -6.99
CA GLN A 370 -9.83 -4.99 -7.65
C GLN A 370 -9.58 -4.96 -9.16
N LEU A 371 -9.02 -6.02 -9.74
CA LEU A 371 -8.83 -6.12 -11.19
C LEU A 371 -9.88 -7.06 -11.79
N ALA A 372 -10.14 -6.94 -13.10
CA ALA A 372 -10.93 -7.94 -13.81
C ALA A 372 -10.31 -9.34 -13.65
N HIS A 373 -11.15 -10.36 -13.53
CA HIS A 373 -10.73 -11.74 -13.33
C HIS A 373 -9.81 -12.19 -14.48
N PRO A 374 -8.69 -12.91 -14.24
CA PRO A 374 -7.77 -13.32 -15.31
C PRO A 374 -8.43 -14.04 -16.48
N ASP A 375 -9.36 -14.98 -16.22
CA ASP A 375 -10.14 -15.67 -17.26
C ASP A 375 -10.90 -14.73 -18.22
N LEU A 376 -11.33 -13.55 -17.74
CA LEU A 376 -12.03 -12.55 -18.54
C LEU A 376 -11.06 -11.86 -19.52
N LEU A 377 -9.84 -11.58 -19.08
CA LEU A 377 -8.89 -10.76 -19.83
C LEU A 377 -7.97 -11.58 -20.74
N GLY A 378 -7.66 -12.83 -20.37
CA GLY A 378 -6.71 -13.66 -21.10
C GLY A 378 -5.25 -13.30 -20.78
N ALA A 379 -4.37 -13.44 -21.77
CA ALA A 379 -2.95 -13.07 -21.62
C ALA A 379 -2.79 -11.55 -21.77
N GLY A 380 -1.91 -10.96 -20.95
CA GLY A 380 -1.60 -9.54 -20.99
C GLY A 380 -0.65 -9.14 -19.87
N ILE A 381 -0.42 -7.84 -19.74
CA ILE A 381 0.42 -7.27 -18.69
C ILE A 381 -0.37 -6.26 -17.86
N ILE A 382 -0.03 -6.16 -16.58
CA ILE A 382 -0.53 -5.08 -15.74
C ILE A 382 0.50 -3.96 -15.75
N ILE A 383 0.03 -2.75 -16.00
CA ILE A 383 0.79 -1.50 -15.91
C ILE A 383 0.10 -0.54 -14.95
N ALA A 384 0.83 0.43 -14.44
CA ALA A 384 0.29 1.49 -13.62
C ALA A 384 0.77 2.84 -14.11
N ASP A 385 -0.13 3.82 -14.10
CA ASP A 385 0.16 5.21 -14.42
C ASP A 385 -0.62 6.14 -13.46
N GLN A 386 -0.68 7.44 -13.77
CA GLN A 386 -1.37 8.43 -12.94
C GLN A 386 -2.89 8.20 -12.86
N ASP A 387 -3.49 7.63 -13.90
CA ASP A 387 -4.93 7.43 -14.00
C ASP A 387 -5.41 6.12 -13.35
N GLY A 388 -4.50 5.21 -13.00
CA GLY A 388 -4.89 3.95 -12.39
C GLY A 388 -3.94 2.78 -12.65
N ILE A 389 -4.49 1.59 -12.41
CA ILE A 389 -3.84 0.31 -12.72
C ILE A 389 -4.61 -0.33 -13.86
N HIS A 390 -3.89 -0.67 -14.93
CA HIS A 390 -4.47 -1.12 -16.18
C HIS A 390 -4.00 -2.53 -16.52
N PHE A 391 -4.92 -3.35 -17.03
CA PHE A 391 -4.56 -4.56 -17.76
C PHE A 391 -4.52 -4.23 -19.24
N VAL A 392 -3.39 -4.51 -19.89
CA VAL A 392 -3.13 -4.17 -21.28
C VAL A 392 -2.74 -5.42 -22.06
N ASP A 393 -3.32 -5.59 -23.23
CA ASP A 393 -2.93 -6.58 -24.24
C ASP A 393 -2.75 -5.87 -25.58
N GLN A 394 -1.61 -6.09 -26.25
CA GLN A 394 -1.26 -5.45 -27.53
C GLN A 394 -1.54 -3.93 -27.57
N ASP A 395 -1.14 -3.21 -26.51
CA ASP A 395 -1.36 -1.77 -26.30
C ASP A 395 -2.83 -1.32 -26.14
N VAL A 396 -3.79 -2.26 -26.05
CA VAL A 396 -5.19 -1.98 -25.76
C VAL A 396 -5.47 -2.15 -24.26
N ARG A 397 -6.03 -1.11 -23.63
CA ARG A 397 -6.47 -1.15 -22.23
C ARG A 397 -7.74 -1.99 -22.10
N LEU A 398 -7.61 -3.22 -21.63
CA LEU A 398 -8.75 -4.13 -21.45
C LEU A 398 -9.47 -3.92 -20.14
N SER A 399 -8.75 -3.56 -19.07
CA SER A 399 -9.34 -3.28 -17.75
C SER A 399 -8.63 -2.11 -17.11
N THR A 400 -9.37 -1.32 -16.33
CA THR A 400 -8.84 -0.18 -15.57
C THR A 400 -9.43 -0.14 -14.18
N TRP A 401 -8.55 -0.16 -13.17
CA TRP A 401 -8.86 0.12 -11.77
C TRP A 401 -8.47 1.54 -11.43
N ARG A 402 -9.40 2.25 -10.79
CA ARG A 402 -9.29 3.64 -10.36
C ARG A 402 -9.78 3.78 -8.93
N TYR A 403 -9.25 4.75 -8.21
CA TYR A 403 -9.67 5.04 -6.84
C TYR A 403 -9.82 6.53 -6.60
N TRP A 404 -10.55 6.89 -5.55
CA TRP A 404 -10.66 8.25 -5.04
C TRP A 404 -10.69 8.21 -3.51
N ASN A 405 -10.34 9.34 -2.89
CA ASN A 405 -10.43 9.49 -1.45
C ASN A 405 -11.82 10.02 -1.06
N ALA A 406 -12.46 9.40 -0.07
CA ALA A 406 -13.72 9.85 0.52
C ALA A 406 -13.42 10.76 1.73
N ASP A 407 -13.19 12.05 1.44
CA ASP A 407 -12.95 13.11 2.43
C ASP A 407 -11.88 12.76 3.47
N TRP A 408 -10.79 12.14 3.00
CA TRP A 408 -9.69 11.79 3.88
C TRP A 408 -9.16 13.03 4.61
N GLN A 409 -8.96 12.87 5.92
CA GLN A 409 -8.32 13.84 6.79
C GLN A 409 -7.31 13.13 7.69
N PRO A 410 -6.23 13.82 8.11
CA PRO A 410 -5.22 13.22 9.00
C PRO A 410 -5.78 12.83 10.37
N THR A 411 -6.84 13.49 10.84
CA THR A 411 -7.51 13.30 12.15
C THR A 411 -8.69 12.34 12.11
N ARG A 412 -8.73 11.40 11.15
CA ARG A 412 -9.91 10.56 10.92
C ARG A 412 -10.18 9.53 12.03
N ASP A 413 -11.44 9.12 12.12
CA ASP A 413 -11.91 8.09 13.05
C ASP A 413 -11.18 6.74 12.81
N ARG A 414 -10.65 6.13 13.89
CA ARG A 414 -9.93 4.84 13.88
C ARG A 414 -10.76 3.67 13.37
N HIS A 415 -12.09 3.79 13.37
CA HIS A 415 -13.03 2.78 12.89
C HIS A 415 -13.24 2.88 11.37
N LEU A 416 -13.02 4.05 10.77
CA LEU A 416 -13.04 4.28 9.33
C LEU A 416 -11.66 3.98 8.72
N ARG A 417 -11.21 2.73 8.85
CA ARG A 417 -9.87 2.30 8.40
C ARG A 417 -9.67 2.43 6.89
N ARG A 418 -10.77 2.50 6.12
CA ARG A 418 -10.80 2.48 4.66
C ARG A 418 -11.63 3.67 4.20
N LEU A 419 -11.01 4.74 3.71
CA LEU A 419 -11.71 5.94 3.18
C LEU A 419 -11.41 6.11 1.68
N GLY A 420 -11.37 5.00 0.96
CA GLY A 420 -11.16 4.97 -0.48
C GLY A 420 -12.38 4.38 -1.15
N GLY A 421 -12.91 5.08 -2.14
CA GLY A 421 -13.78 4.48 -3.14
C GLY A 421 -12.95 3.98 -4.32
N LEU A 422 -13.46 2.98 -5.04
CA LEU A 422 -12.81 2.45 -6.24
C LEU A 422 -13.84 2.05 -7.29
N ILE A 423 -13.40 2.02 -8.53
CA ILE A 423 -14.15 1.48 -9.65
C ILE A 423 -13.21 0.69 -10.56
N THR A 424 -13.67 -0.48 -10.97
CA THR A 424 -13.00 -1.31 -11.98
C THR A 424 -13.89 -1.40 -13.18
N THR A 425 -13.34 -1.02 -14.33
CA THR A 425 -14.02 -1.08 -15.63
C THR A 425 -13.30 -2.03 -16.56
N VAL A 426 -14.05 -2.68 -17.46
CA VAL A 426 -13.53 -3.58 -18.49
C VAL A 426 -14.04 -3.15 -19.86
N ASN A 427 -13.29 -3.43 -20.91
CA ASN A 427 -13.74 -3.24 -22.29
C ASN A 427 -15.02 -4.04 -22.57
N GLU A 428 -16.04 -3.38 -23.10
CA GLU A 428 -17.38 -3.92 -23.30
C GLU A 428 -17.41 -5.07 -24.32
N ALA A 429 -16.68 -4.93 -25.42
CA ALA A 429 -16.58 -5.96 -26.44
C ALA A 429 -15.92 -7.23 -25.87
N ARG A 430 -14.88 -7.06 -25.04
CA ARG A 430 -14.22 -8.18 -24.35
C ARG A 430 -15.15 -8.88 -23.38
N LEU A 431 -15.89 -8.13 -22.56
CA LEU A 431 -16.88 -8.70 -21.65
C LEU A 431 -17.98 -9.44 -22.40
N SER A 432 -18.53 -8.84 -23.45
CA SER A 432 -19.58 -9.44 -24.27
C SER A 432 -19.13 -10.75 -24.92
N ALA A 433 -17.91 -10.78 -25.47
CA ALA A 433 -17.32 -11.99 -26.03
C ALA A 433 -17.14 -13.09 -24.97
N TYR A 434 -16.65 -12.72 -23.77
CA TYR A 434 -16.49 -13.65 -22.66
C TYR A 434 -17.83 -14.24 -22.20
N LEU A 435 -18.86 -13.40 -22.00
CA LEU A 435 -20.18 -13.84 -21.58
C LEU A 435 -20.85 -14.74 -22.63
N THR A 436 -20.71 -14.39 -23.92
CA THR A 436 -21.20 -15.23 -25.03
C THR A 436 -20.53 -16.59 -25.05
N HIS A 437 -19.22 -16.64 -24.81
CA HIS A 437 -18.47 -17.90 -24.76
C HIS A 437 -18.85 -18.76 -23.56
N ARG A 438 -19.07 -18.16 -22.38
CA ARG A 438 -19.47 -18.87 -21.16
C ARG A 438 -20.94 -19.32 -21.18
N GLY A 439 -21.80 -18.63 -21.92
CA GLY A 439 -23.23 -18.94 -22.01
C GLY A 439 -24.00 -18.80 -20.69
N ALA A 440 -23.48 -18.01 -19.75
CA ALA A 440 -23.99 -17.91 -18.38
C ALA A 440 -24.56 -16.51 -18.11
N PRO A 441 -25.70 -16.39 -17.40
CA PRO A 441 -26.27 -15.12 -17.06
C PRO A 441 -25.40 -14.36 -16.05
N THR A 442 -25.46 -13.02 -16.11
CA THR A 442 -24.79 -12.15 -15.15
C THR A 442 -25.77 -11.54 -14.17
N GLY A 443 -25.32 -11.37 -12.93
CA GLY A 443 -26.05 -10.63 -11.91
C GLY A 443 -25.18 -9.56 -11.26
N LEU A 444 -25.75 -8.89 -10.27
CA LEU A 444 -25.02 -7.99 -9.39
C LEU A 444 -25.12 -8.52 -7.96
N TYR A 445 -23.97 -8.58 -7.30
CA TYR A 445 -23.87 -8.84 -5.88
C TYR A 445 -23.47 -7.55 -5.18
N CYS A 446 -24.15 -7.23 -4.08
CA CYS A 446 -23.90 -6.03 -3.29
C CYS A 446 -23.70 -6.41 -1.82
N GLU A 447 -22.63 -5.88 -1.22
CA GLU A 447 -22.41 -5.85 0.22
C GLU A 447 -22.58 -4.41 0.71
N ILE A 448 -23.48 -4.21 1.67
CA ILE A 448 -23.70 -2.92 2.31
C ILE A 448 -23.30 -3.05 3.77
N ALA A 449 -22.23 -2.38 4.18
CA ALA A 449 -21.86 -2.23 5.57
C ALA A 449 -22.24 -0.83 6.06
N GLN A 450 -22.99 -0.74 7.14
CA GLN A 450 -23.36 0.53 7.77
C GLN A 450 -23.03 0.55 9.24
N GLY A 451 -22.73 1.74 9.75
CA GLY A 451 -22.70 1.99 11.18
C GLY A 451 -23.30 3.36 11.52
N VAL A 452 -24.14 3.38 12.54
CA VAL A 452 -24.71 4.61 13.11
C VAL A 452 -23.87 4.97 14.32
N ARG A 453 -23.53 6.26 14.50
CA ARG A 453 -22.85 6.70 15.71
C ARG A 453 -23.80 6.58 16.91
N GLY A 454 -23.45 5.74 17.89
CA GLY A 454 -24.15 5.66 19.18
C GLY A 454 -23.96 6.91 20.05
N ALA A 455 -24.51 6.88 21.27
CA ALA A 455 -24.38 7.97 22.24
C ALA A 455 -22.95 8.18 22.76
N THR A 456 -22.06 7.20 22.58
CA THR A 456 -20.62 7.31 22.85
C THR A 456 -19.83 7.15 21.55
N TYR A 457 -18.64 7.76 21.49
CA TYR A 457 -17.74 7.70 20.33
C TYR A 457 -17.25 6.28 19.98
N GLU A 458 -17.49 5.28 20.83
CA GLU A 458 -16.95 3.91 20.68
C GLU A 458 -17.99 2.88 20.18
N ASP A 459 -19.28 3.23 20.16
CA ASP A 459 -20.37 2.32 19.80
C ASP A 459 -20.78 2.48 18.32
N LEU A 460 -20.01 1.86 17.42
CA LEU A 460 -20.42 1.66 16.02
C LEU A 460 -20.89 0.23 15.82
N THR A 461 -22.21 0.01 15.76
CA THR A 461 -22.78 -1.27 15.35
C THR A 461 -22.64 -1.43 13.84
N ARG A 462 -21.77 -2.37 13.41
CA ARG A 462 -21.62 -2.70 11.98
C ARG A 462 -22.71 -3.69 11.57
N ASN A 463 -23.67 -3.23 10.77
CA ASN A 463 -24.63 -4.09 10.10
C ASN A 463 -24.12 -4.36 8.68
N VAL A 464 -24.07 -5.63 8.28
CA VAL A 464 -23.69 -6.03 6.92
C VAL A 464 -24.88 -6.72 6.28
N GLU A 465 -25.33 -6.17 5.17
CA GLU A 465 -26.39 -6.71 4.33
C GLU A 465 -25.80 -7.19 3.01
N HIS A 466 -26.28 -8.34 2.53
CA HIS A 466 -25.87 -8.92 1.26
C HIS A 466 -27.09 -9.02 0.34
N LEU A 467 -26.99 -8.39 -0.83
CA LEU A 467 -28.10 -8.24 -1.78
C LEU A 467 -27.71 -8.78 -3.16
N TRP A 468 -28.70 -9.35 -3.84
CA TRP A 468 -28.63 -9.68 -5.27
C TRP A 468 -29.59 -8.75 -5.99
N LEU A 469 -29.09 -7.99 -6.97
CA LEU A 469 -29.82 -6.90 -7.63
C LEU A 469 -30.27 -7.24 -9.05
#